data_AF-A0A538G225-F1
#
_entry.id   AF-A0A538G225-F1
#
_cell.length_a   1.000
_cell.length_b   1.000
_cell.length_c   1.000
_cell.angle_alpha   90.00
_cell.angle_beta   90.00
_cell.angle_gamma   90.00
#
_symmetry.space_group_name_H-M   'P 1'
#
loop_
_entity.id
_entity.type
_entity.pdbx_description
1 polymer ?
#
loop_
_entity_poly.entity_id
_entity_poly.type
_entity_poly.pdbx_seq_one_letter_code
_entity_poly.pdbx_strand_id
1 'polypeptide(L)'
;MRAAIEAFDAGADVALLSKIHPVRSHSGAAEGGINAALGNASEDDPQKHAFDTVKGSDYLGDQDAVEVLCNEAPDDVYQLEHWGAVFSRTEDGRIAQRPFGAAGEPRTAYAADITGHVLVHVLYEQV
;
A
#
# COMPACT_ATOMS: atom_id res chain seq x y z
N MET A 1 2.73 4.85 12.16
CA MET A 1 4.08 4.28 11.99
C MET A 1 4.76 4.89 10.78
N ARG A 2 4.26 4.69 9.54
CA ARG A 2 4.81 5.30 8.33
C ARG A 2 5.19 6.79 8.46
N ALA A 3 4.28 7.63 8.94
CA ALA A 3 4.53 9.06 9.16
C ALA A 3 5.57 9.37 10.25
N ALA A 4 5.66 8.52 11.29
CA ALA A 4 6.64 8.70 12.36
C ALA A 4 8.06 8.37 11.86
N ILE A 5 8.19 7.33 11.04
CA ILE A 5 9.45 6.95 10.37
C ILE A 5 9.92 8.10 9.48
N GLU A 6 9.06 8.61 8.57
CA GLU A 6 9.46 9.75 7.71
C GLU A 6 9.85 10.99 8.49
N ALA A 7 9.08 11.35 9.52
CA ALA A 7 9.37 12.54 10.30
C ALA A 7 10.73 12.40 11.03
N PHE A 8 11.03 11.22 11.53
CA PHE A 8 12.31 10.92 12.18
C PHE A 8 13.48 10.95 11.18
N ASP A 9 13.32 10.34 10.01
CA ASP A 9 14.32 10.36 8.93
C ASP A 9 14.57 11.78 8.40
N ALA A 10 13.55 12.63 8.43
CA ALA A 10 13.67 14.07 8.15
C ALA A 10 14.31 14.89 9.28
N GLY A 11 14.70 14.25 10.40
CA GLY A 11 15.41 14.86 11.52
C GLY A 11 14.53 15.46 12.62
N ALA A 12 13.22 15.19 12.62
CA ALA A 12 12.35 15.63 13.71
C ALA A 12 12.51 14.75 14.96
N ASP A 13 12.28 15.33 16.14
CA ASP A 13 12.07 14.57 17.37
C ASP A 13 10.62 14.06 17.41
N VAL A 14 10.45 12.73 17.43
CA VAL A 14 9.15 12.07 17.18
C VAL A 14 8.75 11.20 18.36
N ALA A 15 7.54 11.41 18.87
CA ALA A 15 6.89 10.51 19.81
C ALA A 15 5.77 9.72 19.14
N LEU A 16 5.87 8.38 19.11
CA LEU A 16 4.81 7.49 18.63
C LEU A 16 3.93 7.03 19.80
N LEU A 17 2.68 7.53 19.85
CA LEU A 17 1.72 7.19 20.89
C LEU A 17 0.68 6.19 20.37
N SER A 18 0.41 5.13 21.13
CA SER A 18 -0.67 4.19 20.83
C SER A 18 -1.33 3.69 22.11
N LYS A 19 -2.67 3.59 22.11
CA LYS A 19 -3.46 3.07 23.24
C LYS A 19 -3.34 1.55 23.44
N ILE A 20 -2.77 0.86 22.46
CA ILE A 20 -2.48 -0.58 22.45
C ILE A 20 -1.11 -0.80 21.83
N HIS A 21 -0.52 -1.98 22.01
CA HIS A 21 0.72 -2.32 21.31
C HIS A 21 0.57 -2.11 19.78
N PRO A 22 1.51 -1.44 19.07
CA PRO A 22 1.30 -1.01 17.67
C PRO A 22 0.90 -2.13 16.70
N VAL A 23 1.50 -3.32 16.82
CA VAL A 23 1.14 -4.48 15.97
C VAL A 23 -0.27 -5.05 16.21
N ARG A 24 -0.97 -4.59 17.26
CA ARG A 24 -2.38 -4.91 17.52
C ARG A 24 -3.36 -3.88 16.93
N SER A 25 -2.86 -2.90 16.18
CA SER A 25 -3.69 -1.95 15.45
C SER A 25 -4.56 -2.65 14.40
N HIS A 26 -5.70 -2.04 14.06
CA HIS A 26 -6.67 -2.66 13.15
C HIS A 26 -6.13 -2.85 11.73
N SER A 27 -5.09 -2.09 11.34
CA SER A 27 -4.35 -2.32 10.10
C SER A 27 -3.83 -3.76 9.96
N GLY A 28 -3.55 -4.44 11.08
CA GLY A 28 -3.11 -5.85 11.07
C GLY A 28 -4.19 -6.84 10.65
N ALA A 29 -5.46 -6.44 10.62
CA ALA A 29 -6.60 -7.25 10.20
C ALA A 29 -6.95 -7.07 8.71
N ALA A 30 -6.24 -6.21 7.97
CA ALA A 30 -6.46 -6.09 6.54
C ALA A 30 -5.93 -7.34 5.80
N GLU A 31 -6.70 -7.86 4.86
CA GLU A 31 -6.40 -9.13 4.17
C GLU A 31 -6.04 -8.88 2.70
N GLY A 32 -6.99 -8.25 1.99
CA GLY A 32 -7.08 -8.17 0.53
C GLY A 32 -5.85 -7.62 -0.21
N GLY A 33 -5.09 -6.71 0.38
CA GLY A 33 -3.87 -6.17 -0.21
C GLY A 33 -3.84 -4.65 -0.29
N ILE A 34 -2.92 -4.15 -1.11
CA ILE A 34 -2.69 -2.73 -1.37
C ILE A 34 -2.63 -2.48 -2.88
N ASN A 35 -3.34 -1.47 -3.37
CA ASN A 35 -3.38 -1.15 -4.79
C ASN A 35 -2.18 -0.30 -5.20
N ALA A 36 -1.48 -0.73 -6.24
CA ALA A 36 -0.45 0.06 -6.92
C ALA A 36 -0.36 -0.35 -8.38
N ALA A 37 -0.24 0.62 -9.29
CA ALA A 37 -0.12 0.35 -10.72
C ALA A 37 1.30 -0.12 -11.09
N LEU A 38 1.70 -1.30 -10.58
CA LEU A 38 3.04 -1.88 -10.80
C LEU A 38 3.23 -2.48 -12.20
N GLY A 39 2.13 -2.81 -12.88
CA GLY A 39 2.19 -3.43 -14.20
C GLY A 39 2.69 -4.88 -14.21
N ASN A 40 2.63 -5.60 -13.08
CA ASN A 40 3.21 -6.94 -12.96
C ASN A 40 2.27 -8.05 -13.45
N ALA A 41 0.94 -7.85 -13.34
CA ALA A 41 -0.06 -8.80 -13.81
C ALA A 41 -0.64 -8.46 -15.20
N SER A 42 -0.82 -7.18 -15.51
CA SER A 42 -1.22 -6.63 -16.82
C SER A 42 -0.60 -5.24 -16.99
N GLU A 43 -0.64 -4.68 -18.20
CA GLU A 43 -0.23 -3.30 -18.44
C GLU A 43 -1.15 -2.33 -17.69
N ASP A 44 -0.60 -1.62 -16.70
CA ASP A 44 -1.32 -0.70 -15.84
C ASP A 44 -0.56 0.62 -15.71
N ASP A 45 -1.26 1.67 -15.33
CA ASP A 45 -0.68 2.99 -15.13
C ASP A 45 -1.42 3.78 -14.03
N PRO A 46 -0.78 4.77 -13.41
CA PRO A 46 -1.40 5.58 -12.37
C PRO A 46 -2.69 6.31 -12.80
N GLN A 47 -2.85 6.65 -14.08
CA GLN A 47 -4.06 7.35 -14.56
C GLN A 47 -5.26 6.41 -14.59
N LYS A 48 -5.10 5.15 -14.99
CA LYS A 48 -6.14 4.11 -14.86
C LYS A 48 -6.55 3.92 -13.40
N HIS A 49 -5.58 3.84 -12.50
CA HIS A 49 -5.84 3.73 -11.06
C HIS A 49 -6.58 4.97 -10.53
N ALA A 50 -6.17 6.18 -10.91
CA ALA A 50 -6.85 7.42 -10.53
C ALA A 50 -8.28 7.47 -11.07
N PHE A 51 -8.51 7.08 -12.32
CA PHE A 51 -9.84 7.00 -12.91
C PHE A 51 -10.77 6.09 -12.12
N ASP A 52 -10.32 4.87 -11.78
CA ASP A 52 -11.10 3.92 -10.99
C ASP A 52 -11.41 4.46 -9.59
N THR A 53 -10.45 5.15 -8.96
CA THR A 53 -10.63 5.79 -7.65
C THR A 53 -11.63 6.94 -7.70
N VAL A 54 -11.52 7.85 -8.68
CA VAL A 54 -12.47 8.97 -8.85
C VAL A 54 -13.88 8.45 -9.11
N LYS A 55 -14.02 7.49 -10.04
CA LYS A 55 -15.29 6.84 -10.34
C LYS A 55 -15.86 6.11 -9.11
N GLY A 56 -15.01 5.38 -8.39
CA GLY A 56 -15.40 4.62 -7.19
C GLY A 56 -15.83 5.53 -6.03
N SER A 57 -15.27 6.74 -5.95
CA SER A 57 -15.69 7.78 -5.00
C SER A 57 -17.00 8.49 -5.38
N ASP A 58 -17.65 8.07 -6.48
CA ASP A 58 -18.83 8.75 -7.06
C ASP A 58 -18.54 10.24 -7.35
N TYR A 59 -17.32 10.53 -7.82
CA TYR A 59 -16.83 11.88 -8.11
C TYR A 59 -16.81 12.84 -6.92
N LEU A 60 -16.93 12.34 -5.69
CA LEU A 60 -16.83 13.13 -4.45
C LEU A 60 -15.39 13.21 -3.91
N GLY A 61 -14.47 12.42 -4.44
CA GLY A 61 -13.06 12.46 -4.06
C GLY A 61 -12.34 13.69 -4.62
N ASP A 62 -11.50 14.32 -3.79
CA ASP A 62 -10.61 15.39 -4.20
C ASP A 62 -9.56 14.83 -5.19
N GLN A 63 -9.68 15.23 -6.46
CA GLN A 63 -8.93 14.57 -7.55
C GLN A 63 -7.43 14.84 -7.49
N ASP A 64 -7.01 15.97 -6.93
CA ASP A 64 -5.61 16.28 -6.66
C ASP A 64 -5.00 15.32 -5.62
N ALA A 65 -5.74 15.01 -4.55
CA ALA A 65 -5.33 13.99 -3.58
C ALA A 65 -5.31 12.57 -4.17
N VAL A 66 -6.29 12.25 -5.03
CA VAL A 66 -6.33 10.95 -5.74
C VAL A 66 -5.14 10.81 -6.69
N GLU A 67 -4.80 11.87 -7.41
CA GLU A 67 -3.66 11.87 -8.33
C GLU A 67 -2.35 11.62 -7.58
N VAL A 68 -2.12 12.28 -6.44
CA VAL A 68 -0.94 12.03 -5.59
C VAL A 68 -0.92 10.57 -5.13
N LEU A 69 -2.03 10.07 -4.55
CA LEU A 69 -2.13 8.69 -4.07
C LEU A 69 -1.80 7.67 -5.16
N CYS A 70 -2.38 7.81 -6.35
CA CYS A 70 -2.21 6.84 -7.43
C CYS A 70 -0.84 6.90 -8.09
N ASN A 71 -0.22 8.09 -8.17
CA ASN A 71 1.13 8.27 -8.71
C ASN A 71 2.23 7.76 -7.76
N GLU A 72 2.07 7.96 -6.46
CA GLU A 72 3.08 7.55 -5.46
C GLU A 72 2.98 6.07 -5.07
N ALA A 73 1.80 5.45 -5.21
CA ALA A 73 1.56 4.07 -4.79
C ALA A 73 2.57 3.03 -5.31
N PRO A 74 3.05 3.06 -6.57
CA PRO A 74 4.08 2.12 -7.03
C PRO A 74 5.37 2.18 -6.22
N ASP A 75 5.92 3.38 -6.02
CA ASP A 75 7.17 3.58 -5.28
C ASP A 75 7.00 3.21 -3.80
N ASP A 76 5.87 3.56 -3.20
CA ASP A 76 5.54 3.20 -1.82
C ASP A 76 5.45 1.67 -1.61
N VAL A 77 4.87 0.94 -2.57
CA VAL A 77 4.80 -0.53 -2.48
C VAL A 77 6.17 -1.16 -2.64
N TYR A 78 7.02 -0.66 -3.55
CA TYR A 78 8.41 -1.12 -3.64
C TYR A 78 9.22 -0.76 -2.39
N GLN A 79 9.00 0.41 -1.78
CA GLN A 79 9.64 0.78 -0.52
C GLN A 79 9.29 -0.20 0.61
N LEU A 80 8.02 -0.59 0.73
CA LEU A 80 7.59 -1.61 1.69
C LEU A 80 8.25 -2.96 1.43
N GLU A 81 8.40 -3.35 0.15
CA GLU A 81 9.09 -4.59 -0.24
C GLU A 81 10.59 -4.55 0.14
N HIS A 82 11.26 -3.43 -0.12
CA HIS A 82 12.66 -3.21 0.27
C HIS A 82 12.86 -3.17 1.80
N TRP A 83 11.85 -2.76 2.56
CA TRP A 83 11.84 -2.86 4.02
C TRP A 83 11.55 -4.26 4.55
N GLY A 84 11.29 -5.24 3.67
CA GLY A 84 11.12 -6.64 4.03
C GLY A 84 9.68 -7.12 3.98
N ALA A 85 8.73 -6.35 3.41
CA ALA A 85 7.38 -6.86 3.19
C ALA A 85 7.38 -8.07 2.25
N VAL A 86 6.98 -9.21 2.81
CA VAL A 86 6.91 -10.49 2.10
C VAL A 86 5.65 -10.60 1.25
N PHE A 87 5.61 -9.86 0.14
CA PHE A 87 4.57 -10.02 -0.87
C PHE A 87 4.64 -11.39 -1.55
N SER A 88 3.48 -11.91 -1.93
CA SER A 88 3.37 -13.07 -2.82
C SER A 88 4.01 -12.76 -4.18
N ARG A 89 4.50 -13.79 -4.86
CA ARG A 89 5.32 -13.64 -6.06
C ARG A 89 4.70 -14.30 -7.28
N THR A 90 4.96 -13.70 -8.43
CA THR A 90 4.76 -14.32 -9.75
C THR A 90 5.87 -15.35 -10.01
N GLU A 91 5.72 -16.16 -11.07
CA GLU A 91 6.72 -17.17 -11.45
C GLU A 91 8.09 -16.56 -11.78
N ASP A 92 8.12 -15.32 -12.27
CA ASP A 92 9.33 -14.56 -12.59
C ASP A 92 9.86 -13.71 -11.41
N GLY A 93 9.30 -13.86 -10.20
CA GLY A 93 9.81 -13.27 -8.97
C GLY A 93 9.36 -11.83 -8.68
N ARG A 94 8.52 -11.24 -9.53
CA ARG A 94 7.91 -9.93 -9.27
C ARG A 94 6.80 -10.02 -8.22
N ILE A 95 6.39 -8.87 -7.69
CA ILE A 95 5.25 -8.79 -6.76
C ILE A 95 3.98 -9.24 -7.48
N ALA A 96 3.32 -10.28 -6.97
CA ALA A 96 2.05 -10.75 -7.49
C ALA A 96 0.93 -9.74 -7.23
N GLN A 97 0.09 -9.53 -8.23
CA GLN A 97 -1.10 -8.68 -8.14
C GLN A 97 -2.35 -9.48 -8.51
N ARG A 98 -3.48 -9.19 -7.85
CA ARG A 98 -4.76 -9.87 -8.08
C ARG A 98 -5.88 -8.88 -8.45
N PRO A 99 -6.97 -9.36 -9.10
CA PRO A 99 -8.19 -8.58 -9.25
C PRO A 99 -8.79 -8.21 -7.89
N PHE A 100 -9.41 -7.04 -7.83
CA PHE A 100 -10.11 -6.56 -6.64
C PHE A 100 -11.33 -5.72 -7.03
N GLY A 101 -12.25 -5.53 -6.09
CA GLY A 101 -13.51 -4.83 -6.36
C GLY A 101 -13.27 -3.44 -6.94
N ALA A 102 -14.00 -3.13 -8.01
CA ALA A 102 -13.98 -1.83 -8.71
C ALA A 102 -12.65 -1.41 -9.37
N ALA A 103 -11.62 -2.26 -9.36
CA ALA A 103 -10.40 -2.03 -10.12
C ALA A 103 -10.55 -2.53 -11.57
N GLY A 104 -10.24 -1.68 -12.55
CA GLY A 104 -10.23 -2.04 -13.97
C GLY A 104 -9.07 -2.97 -14.36
N GLU A 105 -7.97 -2.94 -13.61
CA GLU A 105 -6.81 -3.81 -13.79
C GLU A 105 -6.48 -4.60 -12.49
N PRO A 106 -5.92 -5.82 -12.58
CA PRO A 106 -5.43 -6.59 -11.44
C PRO A 106 -4.21 -5.94 -10.78
N ARG A 107 -4.44 -4.92 -9.95
CA ARG A 107 -3.38 -4.08 -9.36
C ARG A 107 -3.16 -4.22 -7.86
N THR A 108 -3.89 -5.11 -7.21
CA THR A 108 -3.78 -5.30 -5.76
C THR A 108 -2.61 -6.21 -5.43
N ALA A 109 -1.48 -5.62 -5.00
CA ALA A 109 -0.35 -6.34 -4.42
C ALA A 109 -0.76 -6.96 -3.08
N TYR A 110 -0.37 -8.22 -2.84
CA TYR A 110 -0.87 -8.97 -1.69
C TYR A 110 0.19 -9.91 -1.09
N ALA A 111 0.02 -10.21 0.19
CA ALA A 111 0.72 -11.31 0.87
C ALA A 111 -0.32 -12.33 1.33
N ALA A 112 -0.58 -13.33 0.48
CA ALA A 112 -1.72 -14.26 0.63
C ALA A 112 -3.04 -13.51 0.95
N ASP A 113 -3.60 -13.75 2.12
CA ASP A 113 -4.79 -13.11 2.69
C ASP A 113 -4.48 -12.43 4.03
N ILE A 114 -3.22 -12.06 4.26
CA ILE A 114 -2.74 -11.46 5.53
C ILE A 114 -1.92 -10.19 5.29
N THR A 115 -2.20 -9.44 4.22
CA THR A 115 -1.35 -8.32 3.80
C THR A 115 -1.19 -7.26 4.89
N GLY A 116 -2.27 -6.93 5.60
CA GLY A 116 -2.25 -6.00 6.73
C GLY A 116 -1.36 -6.47 7.87
N HIS A 117 -1.39 -7.77 8.19
CA HIS A 117 -0.50 -8.37 9.20
C HIS A 117 0.97 -8.15 8.81
N VAL A 118 1.33 -8.45 7.56
CA VAL A 118 2.69 -8.25 7.05
C VAL A 118 3.11 -6.77 7.14
N LEU A 119 2.29 -5.86 6.60
CA LEU A 119 2.66 -4.44 6.54
C LEU A 119 2.79 -3.80 7.91
N VAL A 120 1.93 -4.16 8.86
CA VAL A 120 2.01 -3.64 10.23
C VAL A 120 3.26 -4.12 10.95
N HIS A 121 3.65 -5.38 10.77
CA HIS A 121 4.88 -5.90 11.35
C HIS A 121 6.12 -5.23 10.75
N VAL A 122 6.19 -5.13 9.42
CA VAL A 122 7.30 -4.44 8.71
C VAL A 122 7.45 -3.01 9.18
N LEU A 123 6.35 -2.24 9.24
CA LEU A 123 6.37 -0.86 9.71
C LEU A 123 6.75 -0.74 11.19
N TYR A 124 6.46 -1.74 12.02
CA TYR A 124 6.85 -1.72 13.43
C TYR A 124 8.34 -2.04 13.60
N GLU A 125 8.91 -2.87 12.74
CA GLU A 125 10.35 -3.22 12.74
C GLU A 125 11.24 -2.08 12.24
N GLN A 126 10.69 -1.08 11.54
CA GLN A 126 11.41 0.14 11.13
C GLN A 126 11.45 1.23 12.22
N VAL A 127 10.70 1.08 13.31
CA VAL A 127 10.63 2.05 14.43
C VAL A 127 11.59 1.63 15.53
#